data_AF-A0A7Y2I0B3-F1
#
_entry.id   AF-A0A7Y2I0B3-F1
#
_cell.length_a   1.000
_cell.length_b   1.000
_cell.length_c   1.000
_cell.angle_alpha   90.00
_cell.angle_beta   90.00
_cell.angle_gamma   90.00
#
_symmetry.space_group_name_H-M   'P 1'
#
loop_
_entity.id
_entity.type
_entity.pdbx_description
1 polymer ?
#
loop_
_entity_poly.entity_id
_entity_poly.type
_entity_poly.pdbx_seq_one_letter_code
_entity_poly.pdbx_strand_id
1 'polypeptide(L)' 'WFDEHVFEIAARRDRLPEDLQSALDEPPIVLPAWDPMGALA' A
#
# COMPACT_ATOMS: atom_id res chain seq x y z
N TRP A 1 -5.70 17.32 -7.44
CA TRP A 1 -6.73 16.28 -7.21
C TRP A 1 -6.14 14.90 -7.02
N PHE A 2 -5.59 14.23 -8.05
CA PHE A 2 -5.05 12.88 -7.87
C PHE A 2 -3.92 12.86 -6.83
N ASP A 3 -2.92 13.71 -7.03
CA ASP A 3 -1.74 13.82 -6.14
C ASP A 3 -2.09 14.22 -4.70
N GLU A 4 -3.22 14.90 -4.50
CA GLU A 4 -3.60 15.48 -3.20
C GLU A 4 -4.59 14.63 -2.41
N HIS A 5 -5.29 13.70 -3.07
CA HIS A 5 -6.45 13.03 -2.47
C HIS A 5 -6.48 11.51 -2.67
N VAL A 6 -5.57 10.94 -3.48
CA VAL A 6 -5.45 9.49 -3.63
C VAL A 6 -4.35 8.98 -2.69
N PHE A 7 -4.74 8.12 -1.76
CA PHE A 7 -3.83 7.53 -0.78
C PHE A 7 -3.44 6.08 -1.12
N GLU A 8 -4.27 5.36 -1.86
CA GLU A 8 -4.05 3.96 -2.22
C GLU A 8 -4.60 3.63 -3.62
N ILE A 9 -3.96 2.66 -4.29
CA ILE A 9 -4.48 2.01 -5.49
C ILE A 9 -4.30 0.49 -5.40
N ALA A 10 -5.14 -0.25 -6.12
CA ALA A 10 -4.95 -1.67 -6.36
C ALA A 10 -4.44 -1.92 -7.78
N ALA A 11 -3.36 -2.68 -7.92
CA ALA A 11 -2.80 -3.09 -9.20
C ALA A 11 -2.42 -4.58 -9.16
N ARG A 12 -2.26 -5.21 -10.33
CA ARG A 12 -1.81 -6.61 -10.40
C ARG A 12 -0.32 -6.69 -10.02
N ARG A 13 0.06 -7.72 -9.26
CA ARG A 13 1.46 -7.97 -8.83
C ARG A 13 2.43 -8.02 -10.01
N ASP A 14 2.01 -8.58 -11.14
CA ASP A 14 2.80 -8.70 -12.38
C ASP A 14 3.13 -7.35 -13.06
N ARG A 15 2.55 -6.23 -12.58
CA ARG A 15 2.84 -4.88 -13.06
C ARG A 15 3.87 -4.14 -12.20
N LEU A 16 4.26 -4.71 -11.06
CA LEU A 16 5.27 -4.11 -10.19
C LEU A 16 6.68 -4.48 -10.67
N PRO A 17 7.64 -3.53 -10.62
CA PRO A 17 9.06 -3.84 -10.66
C PRO A 17 9.48 -4.91 -9.63
N GLU A 18 10.53 -5.68 -9.91
CA GLU A 18 10.94 -6.84 -9.10
C GLU A 18 11.33 -6.47 -7.66
N ASP A 19 11.93 -5.30 -7.45
CA ASP A 19 12.27 -4.75 -6.13
C ASP A 19 11.01 -4.53 -5.27
N LEU A 20 9.97 -3.94 -5.85
CA LEU A 20 8.70 -3.74 -5.14
C LEU A 20 7.92 -5.05 -4.91
N GLN A 21 8.07 -6.03 -5.80
CA GLN A 21 7.49 -7.36 -5.57
C GLN A 21 8.17 -8.08 -4.40
N SER A 22 9.46 -7.86 -4.20
CA SER A 22 10.25 -8.48 -3.12
C SER A 22 9.86 -7.92 -1.75
N ALA A 23 9.47 -6.65 -1.68
CA ALA A 23 8.98 -6.02 -0.45
C ALA A 23 7.71 -6.67 0.13
N LEU A 24 6.95 -7.41 -0.69
CA LEU A 24 5.75 -8.13 -0.23
C LEU A 24 6.06 -9.32 0.68
N ASP A 25 7.30 -9.82 0.66
CA ASP A 25 7.75 -10.95 1.46
C ASP A 25 8.42 -10.50 2.78
N GLU A 26 8.57 -9.19 2.99
CA GLU A 26 9.11 -8.61 4.21
C GLU A 26 8.09 -8.64 5.36
N PRO A 27 8.53 -8.72 6.63
CA PRO A 27 7.63 -8.60 7.77
C PRO A 27 6.86 -7.26 7.74
N PRO A 28 5.53 -7.27 7.86
CA PRO A 28 4.75 -6.04 7.80
C PRO A 28 4.95 -5.19 9.05
N ILE A 29 4.89 -3.87 8.87
CA ILE A 29 4.82 -2.91 9.98
C ILE A 29 3.37 -2.92 10.49
N VAL A 30 3.17 -3.37 11.73
CA VAL A 30 1.85 -3.37 12.37
C VAL A 30 1.56 -1.98 12.91
N LEU A 31 0.58 -1.30 12.31
CA LEU A 31 0.12 0.01 12.73
C LEU A 31 -0.95 -0.09 13.84
N PRO A 32 -1.13 0.95 14.67
CA PRO A 32 -2.24 1.02 15.62
C PRO A 32 -3.60 0.94 14.92
N ALA A 33 -4.62 0.45 15.61
CA ALA A 33 -5.95 0.26 15.05
C ALA A 33 -6.65 1.57 14.60
N TRP A 34 -6.18 2.72 15.07
CA TRP A 34 -6.73 4.04 14.73
C TRP A 34 -5.86 4.81 13.72
N ASP A 35 -4.86 4.17 13.11
CA ASP A 35 -4.04 4.80 12.09
C ASP A 35 -4.90 5.22 10.87
N PRO A 36 -4.77 6.46 10.36
CA PRO A 36 -5.61 6.96 9.28
C PRO A 36 -5.44 6.16 7.97
N MET A 37 -4.34 5.43 7.78
CA MET A 37 -4.13 4.56 6.62
C MET A 37 -5.03 3.31 6.63
N GLY A 38 -5.74 3.04 7.75
CA GLY A 38 -6.73 1.96 7.85
C GLY A 38 -8.15 2.34 7.41
N ALA A 39 -8.35 3.55 6.89
CA ALA A 39 -9.66 3.99 6.39
C ALA A 39 -10.08 3.16 5.16
N LEU A 40 -11.10 2.31 5.34
CA LEU A 40 -11.72 1.55 4.24
C LEU A 40 -12.91 2.34 3.68
N ALA A 41 -12.98 2.45 2.34
CA ALA A 41 -14.09 3.04 1.60
C ALA A 41 -15.01 1.98 1.00
#